data_AF-A0A022KXG3-F1
#
_entry.id   AF-A0A022KXG3-F1
#
_cell.length_a   1.000
_cell.length_b   1.000
_cell.length_c   1.000
_cell.angle_alpha   90.00
_cell.angle_beta   90.00
_cell.angle_gamma   90.00
#
_symmetry.space_group_name_H-M   'P 1'
#
loop_
_entity.id
_entity.type
_entity.pdbx_description
1 polymer ?
#
loop_
_entity_poly.entity_id
_entity_poly.type
_entity_poly.pdbx_seq_one_letter_code
_entity_poly.pdbx_strand_id
1 'polypeptide(L)'
;MDRDRGTLLQAMPADHAEHLLAIPASRSTPLLRRCTALATRARVDLMVTSRPADCEELAGVLTELASWEGAHLDEPDPTMLVLAAAALQDLRERCGEAQQMALGAAIAAVLRVLHAAMR
;
A
#
# COMPACT_ATOMS: atom_id res chain seq x y z
N MET A 1 -10.43 -11.59 56.37
CA MET A 1 -10.87 -10.49 55.49
C MET A 1 -9.62 -9.92 54.85
N ASP A 2 -9.45 -10.14 53.54
CA ASP A 2 -8.86 -9.23 52.55
C ASP A 2 -8.58 -10.04 51.26
N ARG A 3 -9.60 -10.18 50.43
CA ARG A 3 -9.54 -10.71 49.05
C ARG A 3 -10.17 -9.62 48.19
N ASP A 4 -9.42 -8.65 47.70
CA ASP A 4 -9.93 -7.76 46.62
C ASP A 4 -8.83 -6.88 46.00
N ARG A 5 -7.74 -7.49 45.55
CA ARG A 5 -6.71 -6.78 44.74
C ARG A 5 -6.22 -7.57 43.53
N GLY A 6 -7.01 -8.53 43.07
CA GLY A 6 -6.75 -9.28 41.85
C GLY A 6 -7.81 -8.97 40.80
N THR A 7 -7.37 -8.62 39.60
CA THR A 7 -8.13 -8.72 38.34
C THR A 7 -8.97 -7.50 37.93
N LEU A 8 -8.30 -6.39 37.62
CA LEU A 8 -8.81 -5.38 36.66
C LEU A 8 -7.92 -5.28 35.40
N LEU A 9 -7.23 -6.35 35.05
CA LEU A 9 -6.82 -6.58 33.66
C LEU A 9 -8.02 -7.24 32.98
N GLN A 10 -9.01 -6.41 32.65
CA GLN A 10 -9.99 -6.79 31.63
C GLN A 10 -9.19 -7.17 30.39
N ALA A 11 -9.28 -8.43 29.98
CA ALA A 11 -8.80 -8.88 28.69
C ALA A 11 -9.48 -8.01 27.63
N MET A 12 -8.71 -7.10 27.01
CA MET A 12 -9.20 -6.44 25.81
C MET A 12 -9.51 -7.55 24.79
N PRO A 13 -10.71 -7.57 24.19
CA PRO A 13 -11.02 -8.55 23.15
C PRO A 13 -10.01 -8.38 22.02
N ALA A 14 -9.43 -9.48 21.53
CA ALA A 14 -8.49 -9.44 20.40
C ALA A 14 -9.05 -8.66 19.18
N ASP A 15 -10.37 -8.73 19.01
CA ASP A 15 -11.18 -7.99 18.03
C ASP A 15 -10.97 -6.46 18.05
N HIS A 16 -10.74 -5.87 19.24
CA HIS A 16 -10.46 -4.42 19.35
C HIS A 16 -9.00 -4.08 18.98
N ALA A 17 -8.05 -4.99 19.20
CA ALA A 17 -6.67 -4.80 18.80
C ALA A 17 -6.50 -4.94 17.27
N GLU A 18 -7.26 -5.84 16.66
CA GLU A 18 -7.31 -6.01 15.20
C GLU A 18 -7.92 -4.77 14.51
N HIS A 19 -8.98 -4.18 15.09
CA HIS A 19 -9.55 -2.92 14.60
C HIS A 19 -8.59 -1.73 14.65
N LEU A 20 -7.62 -1.70 15.57
CA LEU A 20 -6.63 -0.61 15.66
C LEU A 20 -5.57 -0.69 14.54
N LEU A 21 -5.43 -1.84 13.90
CA LEU A 21 -4.52 -2.07 12.78
C LEU A 21 -5.23 -1.99 11.42
N ALA A 22 -6.56 -2.04 11.41
CA ALA A 22 -7.38 -1.99 10.21
C ALA A 22 -7.21 -0.67 9.43
N ILE A 23 -7.05 -0.81 8.11
CA ILE A 23 -6.95 0.27 7.15
C ILE A 23 -8.28 0.33 6.40
N PRO A 24 -9.17 1.28 6.73
CA PRO A 24 -10.51 1.31 6.16
C PRO A 24 -10.49 1.67 4.67
N ALA A 25 -11.50 1.21 3.94
CA ALA A 25 -11.73 1.53 2.52
C ALA A 25 -11.68 3.04 2.21
N SER A 26 -12.13 3.89 3.14
CA SER A 26 -12.12 5.35 3.03
C SER A 26 -10.70 5.95 2.97
N ARG A 27 -9.69 5.22 3.49
CA ARG A 27 -8.28 5.58 3.40
C ARG A 27 -7.57 4.83 2.28
N SER A 28 -7.82 3.52 2.14
CA SER A 28 -7.11 2.69 1.17
C SER A 28 -7.47 3.05 -0.27
N THR A 29 -8.76 3.27 -0.56
CA THR A 29 -9.26 3.52 -1.93
C THR A 29 -8.69 4.80 -2.55
N PRO A 30 -8.68 5.97 -1.87
CA PRO A 30 -8.06 7.17 -2.42
C PRO A 30 -6.57 7.00 -2.71
N LEU A 31 -5.83 6.30 -1.83
CA LEU A 31 -4.40 6.10 -2.02
C LEU A 31 -4.10 5.13 -3.19
N LEU A 32 -4.89 4.08 -3.35
CA LEU A 32 -4.81 3.17 -4.50
C LEU A 32 -5.12 3.91 -5.81
N ARG A 33 -6.10 4.80 -5.82
CA ARG A 33 -6.40 5.67 -6.99
C ARG A 33 -5.22 6.59 -7.32
N ARG A 34 -4.64 7.23 -6.31
CA ARG A 34 -3.47 8.09 -6.47
C ARG A 34 -2.27 7.31 -7.01
N CYS A 35 -2.00 6.13 -6.44
CA CYS A 35 -0.95 5.22 -6.90
C CYS A 35 -1.13 4.85 -8.37
N THR A 36 -2.35 4.45 -8.76
CA THR A 36 -2.68 4.09 -10.15
C THR A 36 -2.42 5.26 -11.11
N ALA A 37 -2.88 6.46 -10.75
CA ALA A 37 -2.71 7.65 -11.57
C ALA A 37 -1.23 8.04 -11.71
N LEU A 38 -0.46 8.05 -10.61
CA LEU A 38 0.96 8.37 -10.61
C LEU A 38 1.79 7.34 -11.37
N ALA A 39 1.52 6.04 -11.21
CA ALA A 39 2.20 4.99 -11.95
C ALA A 39 1.95 5.11 -13.47
N THR A 40 0.71 5.43 -13.86
CA THR A 40 0.36 5.66 -15.27
C THR A 40 1.04 6.91 -15.84
N ARG A 41 1.13 7.99 -15.06
CA ARG A 41 1.85 9.22 -15.45
C ARG A 41 3.35 8.99 -15.56
N ALA A 42 3.96 8.37 -14.55
CA ALA A 42 5.38 8.03 -14.55
C ALA A 42 5.75 7.19 -15.78
N ARG A 43 4.88 6.25 -16.19
CA ARG A 43 5.05 5.50 -17.43
C ARG A 43 5.08 6.39 -18.67
N VAL A 44 4.16 7.35 -18.78
CA VAL A 44 4.14 8.30 -19.92
C VAL A 44 5.38 9.19 -19.89
N ASP A 45 5.80 9.64 -18.72
CA ASP A 45 6.98 10.48 -18.55
C ASP A 45 8.27 9.74 -18.92
N LEU A 46 8.37 8.44 -18.60
CA LEU A 46 9.47 7.58 -19.07
C LEU A 46 9.54 7.50 -20.60
N MET A 47 8.41 7.67 -21.29
CA MET A 47 8.35 7.66 -22.75
C MET A 47 8.64 9.03 -23.38
N VAL A 48 8.40 10.14 -22.67
CA VAL A 48 8.35 11.48 -23.27
C VAL A 48 9.54 12.36 -22.89
N THR A 49 10.03 12.32 -21.63
CA THR A 49 11.32 12.85 -21.13
C THR A 49 11.23 12.99 -19.61
N SER A 50 12.28 12.55 -18.93
CA SER A 50 12.43 12.38 -17.48
C SER A 50 12.13 13.64 -16.64
N ARG A 51 10.93 13.72 -16.06
CA ARG A 51 10.61 14.67 -14.98
C ARG A 51 10.80 14.03 -13.60
N PRO A 52 11.66 14.58 -12.73
CA PRO A 52 11.91 14.04 -11.38
C PRO A 52 10.71 14.12 -10.42
N ALA A 53 9.85 15.14 -10.55
CA ALA A 53 8.81 15.44 -9.55
C ALA A 53 7.73 14.35 -9.41
N ASP A 54 7.31 13.74 -10.51
CA ASP A 54 6.30 12.66 -10.49
C ASP A 54 6.87 11.37 -9.89
N CYS A 55 8.20 11.17 -9.96
CA CYS A 55 8.88 10.04 -9.33
C CYS A 55 8.98 10.18 -7.81
N GLU A 56 9.17 11.38 -7.27
CA GLU A 56 9.20 11.63 -5.83
C GLU A 56 7.82 11.43 -5.19
N GLU A 57 6.76 11.95 -5.82
CA GLU A 57 5.40 11.75 -5.34
C GLU A 57 5.01 10.27 -5.35
N LEU A 58 5.35 9.55 -6.42
CA LEU A 58 5.13 8.12 -6.52
C LEU A 58 5.93 7.37 -5.45
N ALA A 59 7.19 7.71 -5.20
CA ALA A 59 8.01 7.08 -4.17
C ALA A 59 7.41 7.24 -2.76
N GLY A 60 6.84 8.41 -2.45
CA GLY A 60 6.12 8.64 -1.20
C GLY A 60 4.91 7.72 -1.04
N VAL A 61 4.07 7.62 -2.09
CA VAL A 61 2.90 6.73 -2.09
C VAL A 61 3.31 5.25 -1.99
N LEU A 62 4.37 4.84 -2.69
CA LEU A 62 4.89 3.48 -2.61
C LEU A 62 5.41 3.14 -1.21
N THR A 63 6.06 4.10 -0.54
CA THR A 63 6.54 3.93 0.83
C THR A 63 5.39 3.73 1.80
N GLU A 64 4.32 4.54 1.67
CA GLU A 64 3.13 4.37 2.49
C GLU A 64 2.47 3.00 2.25
N LEU A 65 2.25 2.62 0.98
CA LEU A 65 1.63 1.34 0.64
C LEU A 65 2.48 0.13 1.08
N ALA A 66 3.82 0.24 1.01
CA ALA A 66 4.72 -0.82 1.43
C ALA A 66 4.77 -1.02 2.95
N SER A 67 4.32 -0.03 3.72
CA SER A 67 4.18 -0.13 5.18
C SER A 67 2.92 -0.88 5.62
N TRP A 68 2.00 -1.14 4.69
CA TRP A 68 0.76 -1.86 4.99
C TRP A 68 0.98 -3.37 4.99
N GLU A 69 0.14 -4.06 5.74
CA GLU A 69 -0.01 -5.50 5.65
C GLU A 69 -1.33 -5.80 4.95
N GLY A 70 -1.31 -6.68 3.93
CA GLY A 70 -2.51 -6.95 3.13
C GLY A 70 -3.71 -7.43 3.95
N ALA A 71 -3.45 -8.16 5.05
CA ALA A 71 -4.46 -8.64 5.99
C ALA A 71 -5.09 -7.52 6.83
N HIS A 72 -4.48 -6.34 6.90
CA HIS A 72 -5.02 -5.19 7.62
C HIS A 72 -5.92 -4.32 6.75
N LEU A 73 -6.12 -4.63 5.46
CA LEU A 73 -7.05 -3.88 4.62
C LEU A 73 -8.49 -4.31 4.89
N ASP A 74 -9.28 -3.37 5.40
CA ASP A 74 -10.69 -3.59 5.71
C ASP A 74 -11.56 -3.20 4.51
N GLU A 75 -12.23 -4.21 3.93
CA GLU A 75 -13.08 -4.13 2.74
C GLU A 75 -12.51 -3.26 1.60
N PRO A 76 -11.27 -3.52 1.11
CA PRO A 76 -10.69 -2.72 0.04
C PRO A 76 -11.49 -2.88 -1.26
N ASP A 77 -11.62 -1.79 -2.04
CA ASP A 77 -12.22 -1.86 -3.37
C ASP A 77 -11.40 -2.81 -4.28
N PRO A 78 -11.96 -3.98 -4.66
CA PRO A 78 -11.21 -5.00 -5.39
C PRO A 78 -10.80 -4.53 -6.79
N THR A 79 -11.60 -3.66 -7.41
CA THR A 79 -11.26 -3.07 -8.71
C THR A 79 -10.02 -2.20 -8.56
N MET A 80 -9.96 -1.40 -7.49
CA MET A 80 -8.81 -0.51 -7.27
C MET A 80 -7.53 -1.27 -6.88
N LEU A 81 -7.62 -2.38 -6.15
CA LEU A 81 -6.48 -3.25 -5.89
C LEU A 81 -5.87 -3.78 -7.19
N VAL A 82 -6.72 -4.31 -8.09
CA VAL A 82 -6.28 -4.86 -9.38
C VAL A 82 -5.68 -3.78 -10.26
N LEU A 83 -6.32 -2.62 -10.38
CA LEU A 83 -5.83 -1.51 -11.21
C LEU A 83 -4.48 -0.97 -10.71
N ALA A 84 -4.32 -0.80 -9.40
CA ALA A 84 -3.06 -0.38 -8.82
C ALA A 84 -1.95 -1.41 -9.06
N ALA A 85 -2.24 -2.70 -8.87
CA ALA A 85 -1.28 -3.78 -9.11
C ALA A 85 -0.87 -3.85 -10.59
N ALA A 86 -1.82 -3.72 -11.52
CA ALA A 86 -1.55 -3.75 -12.95
C ALA A 86 -0.70 -2.55 -13.40
N ALA A 87 -1.03 -1.34 -12.95
CA ALA A 87 -0.27 -0.14 -13.30
C ALA A 87 1.17 -0.19 -12.79
N LEU A 88 1.40 -0.75 -11.59
CA LEU A 88 2.74 -0.92 -11.03
C LEU A 88 3.55 -2.00 -11.74
N GLN A 89 2.92 -3.10 -12.16
CA GLN A 89 3.58 -4.13 -12.97
C GLN A 89 4.02 -3.57 -14.32
N ASP A 90 3.11 -2.90 -15.04
CA ASP A 90 3.39 -2.28 -16.33
C ASP A 90 4.48 -1.21 -16.23
N LEU A 91 4.51 -0.42 -15.15
CA LEU A 91 5.60 0.53 -14.90
C LEU A 91 6.93 -0.20 -14.70
N ARG A 92 6.98 -1.22 -13.85
CA ARG A 92 8.21 -1.99 -13.57
C ARG A 92 8.79 -2.64 -14.83
N GLU A 93 7.93 -3.19 -15.69
CA GLU A 93 8.33 -3.84 -16.94
C GLU A 93 8.93 -2.86 -17.96
N ARG A 94 8.57 -1.57 -17.87
CA ARG A 94 9.05 -0.51 -18.77
C ARG A 94 10.22 0.30 -18.21
N CYS A 95 10.51 0.17 -16.91
CA CYS A 95 11.65 0.84 -16.29
C CYS A 95 12.98 0.30 -16.83
N GLY A 96 13.86 1.20 -17.25
CA GLY A 96 15.27 0.90 -17.52
C GLY A 96 16.05 0.58 -16.23
N GLU A 97 17.30 0.12 -16.36
CA GLU A 97 18.11 -0.36 -15.23
C GLU A 97 18.25 0.67 -14.09
N ALA A 98 18.52 1.94 -14.42
CA ALA A 98 18.67 3.00 -13.42
C ALA A 98 17.38 3.22 -12.60
N GLN A 99 16.22 3.19 -13.26
CA GLN A 99 14.93 3.33 -12.60
C GLN A 99 14.56 2.08 -11.79
N GLN A 100 14.95 0.89 -12.26
CA GLN A 100 14.77 -0.33 -11.47
C GLN A 100 15.59 -0.31 -10.17
N MET A 101 16.81 0.23 -10.19
CA MET A 101 17.60 0.43 -8.97
C MET A 101 16.94 1.40 -7.99
N ALA A 102 16.27 2.45 -8.48
CA ALA A 102 15.63 3.46 -7.64
C ALA A 102 14.25 3.05 -7.10
N LEU A 103 13.40 2.43 -7.92
CA LEU A 103 11.98 2.19 -7.62
C LEU A 103 11.60 0.70 -7.60
N GLY A 104 12.39 -0.18 -8.19
CA GLY A 104 12.02 -1.58 -8.40
C GLY A 104 11.72 -2.35 -7.11
N ALA A 105 12.53 -2.13 -6.07
CA ALA A 105 12.31 -2.75 -4.76
C ALA A 105 11.02 -2.27 -4.09
N ALA A 106 10.73 -0.97 -4.16
CA ALA A 106 9.52 -0.38 -3.60
C ALA A 106 8.27 -0.89 -4.33
N ILE A 107 8.29 -0.91 -5.67
CA ILE A 107 7.20 -1.47 -6.48
C ILE A 107 6.97 -2.95 -6.14
N ALA A 108 8.04 -3.76 -6.02
CA ALA A 108 7.91 -5.16 -5.65
C ALA A 108 7.32 -5.35 -4.25
N ALA A 109 7.68 -4.51 -3.28
CA ALA A 109 7.12 -4.55 -1.94
C ALA A 109 5.61 -4.27 -1.93
N VAL A 110 5.17 -3.22 -2.62
CA VAL A 110 3.75 -2.88 -2.75
C VAL A 110 2.97 -3.98 -3.46
N LEU A 111 3.51 -4.55 -4.54
CA LEU A 111 2.85 -5.67 -5.24
C LEU A 111 2.57 -6.85 -4.32
N ARG A 112 3.47 -7.18 -3.38
CA ARG A 112 3.21 -8.24 -2.39
C ARG A 112 2.04 -7.89 -1.47
N VAL A 113 1.94 -6.64 -1.02
CA VAL A 113 0.81 -6.17 -0.19
C VAL A 113 -0.50 -6.30 -0.96
N LEU A 114 -0.55 -5.78 -2.19
CA LEU A 114 -1.75 -5.83 -3.02
C LEU A 114 -2.16 -7.26 -3.36
N HIS A 115 -1.19 -8.13 -3.67
CA HIS A 115 -1.46 -9.55 -3.93
C HIS A 115 -1.94 -10.31 -2.69
N ALA A 116 -1.44 -9.96 -1.50
CA ALA A 116 -1.93 -10.54 -0.27
C ALA A 116 -3.37 -10.12 0.04
N ALA A 117 -3.74 -8.87 -0.26
CA ALA A 117 -5.08 -8.33 -0.05
C ALA A 117 -6.15 -8.87 -1.01
N MET A 118 -5.75 -9.50 -2.12
CA MET A 118 -6.67 -10.10 -3.10
C MET A 118 -6.94 -11.59 -2.86
N ARG A 119 -6.31 -12.20 -1.85
CA ARG A 119 -6.49 -13.61 -1.48
C ARG A 119 -7.62 -13.77 -0.49
#